data_AF-A0A3M2A5L1-F1
#
_entry.id   AF-A0A3M2A5L1-F1
#
_cell.length_a   1.000
_cell.length_b   1.000
_cell.length_c   1.000
_cell.angle_alpha   90.00
_cell.angle_beta   90.00
_cell.angle_gamma   90.00
#
_symmetry.space_group_name_H-M   'P 1'
#
loop_
_entity.id
_entity.type
_entity.pdbx_description
1 polymer ?
#
loop_
_entity_poly.entity_id
_entity_poly.type
_entity_poly.pdbx_seq_one_letter_code
_entity_poly.pdbx_strand_id
1 'polypeptide(L)'
;MVKHSAITFDGLHKAKFDSGTDAAKPAAPEGVGDVYWAYDGNGGAGALYIADATGSAWVNFSGAGAASIDDLSDVTITSPSNRQALIYNGVSTQWENAFLVFSDISDVTLTHAKGKILVSNGTNLVELNVGTDGQVLTANSAAPNGIEWAAASAAGSIDDLSDVDTSTTPPVKGALLAHDGTQWVTNNVGTDGQVLTASAASANGVAWGDVVDDDARKLAIIGW
;
A
#
# COMPACT_ATOMS: atom_id res chain seq x y z
N MET A 1 3.15 44.17 20.04
CA MET A 1 3.69 45.44 19.53
C MET A 1 5.01 45.68 20.22
N VAL A 2 6.13 45.32 19.57
CA VAL A 2 7.46 45.47 20.15
C VAL A 2 7.76 46.96 20.22
N LYS A 3 8.05 47.50 21.41
CA LYS A 3 8.47 48.88 21.55
C LYS A 3 9.90 48.98 21.02
N HIS A 4 10.06 49.61 19.86
CA HIS A 4 11.38 49.90 19.30
C HIS A 4 11.88 51.20 19.94
N SER A 5 12.98 51.12 20.68
CA SER A 5 13.64 52.29 21.24
C SER A 5 14.24 53.10 20.10
N ALA A 6 13.86 54.38 20.01
CA ALA A 6 14.47 55.31 19.06
C ALA A 6 15.92 55.56 19.46
N ILE A 7 16.86 55.23 18.58
CA ILE A 7 18.26 55.62 18.73
C ILE A 7 18.43 56.95 17.99
N THR A 8 18.83 57.99 18.71
CA THR A 8 19.19 59.29 18.14
C THR A 8 20.71 59.37 18.10
N PHE A 9 21.28 59.65 16.92
CA PHE A 9 22.73 59.76 16.73
C PHE A 9 23.14 61.24 16.72
N ASP A 10 24.11 61.63 17.54
CA ASP A 10 24.84 62.87 17.34
C ASP A 10 25.91 62.66 16.24
N GLY A 11 26.35 63.75 15.63
CA GLY A 11 26.98 63.78 14.30
C GLY A 11 28.39 63.17 14.17
N LEU A 12 28.76 62.14 14.94
CA LEU A 12 30.12 61.61 14.99
C LEU A 12 30.26 60.07 15.08
N HIS A 13 29.43 59.28 14.39
CA HIS A 13 29.58 57.81 14.40
C HIS A 13 30.05 57.26 13.04
N LYS A 14 31.18 56.52 13.03
CA LYS A 14 31.69 55.74 11.89
C LYS A 14 31.44 54.25 12.15
N ALA A 15 30.75 53.56 11.26
CA ALA A 15 30.66 52.09 11.27
C ALA A 15 31.84 51.50 10.50
N LYS A 16 32.48 50.45 11.03
CA LYS A 16 33.52 49.65 10.34
C LYS A 16 33.09 48.19 10.29
N PHE A 17 33.36 47.51 9.17
CA PHE A 17 33.25 46.06 9.05
C PHE A 17 34.57 45.39 9.45
N ASP A 18 34.48 44.17 10.00
CA ASP A 18 35.62 43.41 10.55
C ASP A 18 36.70 43.04 9.51
N SER A 19 36.41 43.18 8.22
CA SER A 19 37.37 42.92 7.13
C SER A 19 38.17 44.14 6.69
N GLY A 20 38.05 45.29 7.38
CA GLY A 20 38.92 46.45 7.17
C GLY A 20 38.64 47.29 5.93
N THR A 21 37.58 47.01 5.17
CA THR A 21 37.08 47.91 4.12
C THR A 21 36.07 48.88 4.74
N ASP A 22 36.41 50.17 4.77
CA ASP A 22 35.49 51.23 5.20
C ASP A 22 34.21 51.17 4.34
N ALA A 23 33.04 51.24 5.00
CA ALA A 23 31.77 51.35 4.30
C ALA A 23 31.81 52.59 3.40
N ALA A 24 31.73 52.41 2.08
CA ALA A 24 31.66 53.53 1.15
C ALA A 24 30.39 54.34 1.47
N LYS A 25 30.61 55.55 1.98
CA LYS A 25 29.58 56.55 2.31
C LYS A 25 28.66 56.76 1.09
N PRO A 26 27.32 56.72 1.20
CA PRO A 26 26.49 57.39 0.21
C PRO A 26 26.85 58.88 0.23
N ALA A 27 26.91 59.52 -0.94
CA ALA A 27 27.16 60.94 -1.05
C ALA A 27 26.03 61.71 -0.34
N ALA A 28 26.33 62.20 0.88
CA ALA A 28 25.54 63.05 1.77
C ALA A 28 24.48 62.38 2.67
N PRO A 29 24.47 62.67 3.99
CA PRO A 29 23.29 62.54 4.85
C PRO A 29 22.41 63.79 4.73
N GLU A 30 21.09 63.67 4.55
CA GLU A 30 20.18 64.82 4.41
C GLU A 30 19.11 64.94 5.50
N GLY A 31 19.24 64.26 6.63
CA GLY A 31 18.43 64.64 7.79
C GLY A 31 18.55 63.79 9.03
N VAL A 32 18.02 64.35 10.12
CA VAL A 32 17.73 63.60 11.35
C VAL A 32 16.63 62.58 11.01
N GLY A 33 16.95 61.29 11.06
CA GLY A 33 16.00 60.20 10.79
C GLY A 33 16.42 59.22 9.68
N ASP A 34 17.57 59.42 9.05
CA ASP A 34 18.08 58.49 8.03
C ASP A 34 18.43 57.11 8.64
N VAL A 35 17.91 56.05 8.02
CA VAL A 35 18.13 54.66 8.43
C VAL A 35 19.23 54.04 7.58
N TYR A 36 20.34 53.64 8.21
CA TYR A 36 21.41 52.91 7.56
C TYR A 36 21.21 51.41 7.74
N TRP A 37 21.18 50.67 6.63
CA TRP A 37 21.20 49.21 6.61
C TRP A 37 22.58 48.73 6.16
N ALA A 38 23.06 47.67 6.79
CA ALA A 38 24.27 46.95 6.39
C ALA A 38 23.88 45.49 6.16
N TYR A 39 24.24 44.94 5.00
CA TYR A 39 24.20 43.51 4.73
C TYR A 39 25.64 43.01 4.73
N ASP A 40 25.94 42.00 5.52
CA ASP A 40 27.07 41.14 5.21
C ASP A 40 26.68 40.22 4.05
N GLY A 41 27.53 40.13 3.03
CA GLY A 41 27.27 39.28 1.86
C GLY A 41 27.30 37.77 2.16
N ASN A 42 27.40 37.39 3.43
CA ASN A 42 27.37 36.03 3.94
C ASN A 42 26.23 35.99 4.95
N GLY A 43 25.15 35.24 4.67
CA GLY A 43 23.92 35.22 5.49
C GLY A 43 24.09 34.65 6.91
N GLY A 44 24.90 35.29 7.74
CA GLY A 44 25.22 34.89 9.10
C GLY A 44 25.66 36.10 9.95
N ALA A 45 24.70 36.61 10.74
CA ALA A 45 24.88 37.47 11.91
C ALA A 45 25.80 38.69 11.74
N GLY A 46 25.33 39.69 10.97
CA GLY A 46 25.92 41.02 10.98
C GLY A 46 25.64 41.76 12.29
N ALA A 47 26.69 42.15 13.03
CA ALA A 47 26.57 43.05 14.17
C ALA A 47 26.55 44.52 13.70
N LEU A 48 25.65 45.34 14.27
CA LEU A 48 25.62 46.79 14.05
C LEU A 48 26.34 47.49 15.21
N TYR A 49 27.43 48.21 14.89
CA TYR A 49 28.24 48.94 15.87
C TYR A 49 27.75 50.37 16.05
N ILE A 50 27.40 50.73 17.29
CA ILE A 50 27.14 52.11 17.68
C ILE A 50 28.07 52.42 18.85
N ALA A 51 29.13 53.18 18.60
CA ALA A 51 29.90 53.79 19.69
C ALA A 51 29.15 55.05 20.15
N ASP A 52 29.15 55.36 21.44
CA ASP A 52 28.93 56.73 21.92
C ASP A 52 30.25 57.31 22.44
N ALA A 53 30.25 58.60 22.83
CA ALA A 53 31.43 59.33 23.31
C ALA A 53 32.10 58.72 24.56
N THR A 54 31.49 57.71 25.20
CA THR A 54 32.03 57.00 26.37
C THR A 54 32.43 55.55 26.11
N GLY A 55 32.26 55.05 24.88
CA GLY A 55 32.90 53.81 24.43
C GLY A 55 32.35 52.51 25.03
N SER A 56 31.03 52.40 25.25
CA SER A 56 30.38 51.13 25.67
C SER A 56 29.17 50.84 24.77
N ALA A 57 28.79 49.62 24.37
CA ALA A 57 29.26 48.25 24.55
C ALA A 57 28.75 47.43 23.33
N TRP A 58 29.36 46.27 23.04
CA TRP A 58 29.06 45.42 21.88
C TRP A 58 27.72 44.70 22.04
N VAL A 59 26.82 44.81 21.06
CA VAL A 59 25.60 43.98 20.99
C VAL A 59 25.64 43.20 19.68
N ASN A 60 25.83 41.89 19.78
CA ASN A 60 25.69 41.01 18.62
C ASN A 60 24.23 40.96 18.21
N PHE A 61 23.94 41.30 16.95
CA PHE A 61 22.66 40.97 16.33
C PHE A 61 22.75 39.51 15.88
N SER A 62 22.51 38.57 16.79
CA SER A 62 22.46 37.13 16.48
C SER A 62 21.12 36.76 15.83
N GLY A 63 20.71 37.53 14.83
CA GLY A 63 19.45 37.37 14.10
C GLY A 63 19.63 36.70 12.75
N ALA A 64 20.64 35.84 12.58
CA ALA A 64 20.65 34.92 11.46
C ALA A 64 19.53 33.90 11.71
N GLY A 65 18.56 33.81 10.81
CA GLY A 65 17.69 32.63 10.77
C GLY A 65 18.54 31.36 10.60
N ALA A 66 17.92 30.20 10.83
CA ALA A 66 18.56 28.91 10.63
C ALA A 66 19.18 28.80 9.22
N ALA A 67 20.49 28.53 9.14
CA ALA A 67 21.21 28.41 7.87
C ALA A 67 21.12 26.97 7.32
N SER A 68 20.98 26.00 8.20
CA SER A 68 20.60 24.62 7.92
C SER A 68 19.36 24.23 8.71
N ILE A 69 18.68 23.17 8.27
CA ILE A 69 17.43 22.74 8.90
C ILE A 69 17.63 22.25 10.36
N ASP A 70 18.84 21.80 10.71
CA ASP A 70 19.25 21.40 12.06
C ASP A 70 19.71 22.57 12.96
N ASP A 71 19.78 23.80 12.43
CA ASP A 71 19.94 25.01 13.26
C ASP A 71 18.61 25.45 13.91
N LEU A 72 17.48 24.91 13.46
CA LEU A 72 16.18 25.16 14.06
C LEU A 72 16.11 24.50 15.44
N SER A 73 15.69 25.26 16.45
CA SER A 73 15.67 24.79 17.85
C SER A 73 14.69 23.65 18.14
N ASP A 74 13.78 23.37 17.21
CA ASP A 74 12.80 22.28 17.25
C ASP A 74 13.13 21.13 16.29
N VAL A 75 14.31 21.12 15.66
CA VAL A 75 14.75 20.07 14.74
C VAL A 75 16.03 19.40 15.26
N THR A 76 16.04 18.07 15.26
CA THR A 76 17.21 17.26 15.58
C THR A 76 17.49 16.28 14.44
N ILE A 77 18.62 16.44 13.75
CA ILE A 77 19.04 15.53 12.66
C ILE A 77 20.27 14.74 13.08
N THR A 78 20.17 13.41 13.04
CA THR A 78 21.30 12.49 13.21
C THR A 78 21.61 11.79 11.88
N SER A 79 22.71 12.16 11.23
CA SER A 79 23.25 11.52 10.00
C SER A 79 22.16 11.08 9.00
N PRO A 80 21.61 12.01 8.19
CA PRO A 80 20.49 11.70 7.32
C PRO A 80 20.84 10.64 6.27
N SER A 81 19.94 9.69 6.09
CA SER A 81 20.00 8.64 5.06
C SER A 81 18.98 8.91 3.95
N ASN A 82 19.23 8.37 2.76
CA ASN A 82 18.28 8.48 1.65
C ASN A 82 16.90 7.93 2.06
N ARG A 83 15.82 8.61 1.64
CA ARG A 83 14.41 8.26 1.89
C ARG A 83 13.89 8.47 3.33
N GLN A 84 14.63 9.16 4.19
CA GLN A 84 14.07 9.61 5.46
C GLN A 84 13.20 10.87 5.30
N ALA A 85 12.25 11.04 6.21
CA ALA A 85 11.41 12.22 6.36
C ALA A 85 11.66 12.86 7.74
N LEU A 86 11.25 14.12 7.91
CA LEU A 86 11.13 14.71 9.25
C LEU A 86 9.81 14.26 9.87
N ILE A 87 9.90 13.59 11.01
CA ILE A 87 8.76 13.09 11.79
C ILE A 87 8.79 13.78 13.15
N TYR A 88 7.68 14.37 13.56
CA TYR A 88 7.58 14.97 14.88
C TYR A 88 7.53 13.88 15.96
N ASN A 89 8.52 13.85 16.83
CA ASN A 89 8.62 12.90 17.93
C ASN A 89 8.07 13.54 19.22
N GLY A 90 6.90 13.09 19.67
CA GLY A 90 6.26 13.60 20.88
C GLY A 90 6.99 13.30 22.19
N VAL A 91 7.97 12.38 22.19
CA VAL A 91 8.79 12.06 23.38
C VAL A 91 9.94 13.05 23.53
N SER A 92 10.67 13.32 22.44
CA SER A 92 11.76 14.31 22.42
C SER A 92 11.27 15.74 22.17
N THR A 93 10.02 15.93 21.76
CA THR A 93 9.41 17.22 21.38
C THR A 93 10.18 17.95 20.26
N GLN A 94 10.70 17.16 19.31
CA GLN A 94 11.55 17.62 18.21
C GLN A 94 11.11 16.98 16.89
N TRP A 95 11.40 17.62 15.77
CA TRP A 95 11.36 17.01 14.44
C TRP A 95 12.64 16.21 14.21
N GLU A 96 12.52 14.92 13.94
CA GLU A 96 13.66 14.01 13.78
C GLU A 96 13.68 13.36 12.39
N ASN A 97 14.87 13.08 11.84
CA ASN A 97 14.99 12.30 10.61
C ASN A 97 14.74 10.81 10.88
N ALA A 98 13.66 10.28 10.31
CA ALA A 98 13.27 8.89 10.47
C ALA A 98 12.74 8.30 9.16
N PHE A 99 12.74 6.97 9.06
CA PHE A 99 12.02 6.30 7.99
C PHE A 99 10.52 6.35 8.30
N LEU A 100 9.71 6.68 7.31
CA LEU A 100 8.27 6.45 7.40
C LEU A 100 8.02 4.94 7.46
N VAL A 101 7.36 4.49 8.52
CA VAL A 101 6.89 3.12 8.68
C VAL A 101 5.39 3.06 8.43
N PHE A 102 4.88 1.86 8.19
CA PHE A 102 3.46 1.67 7.88
C PHE A 102 2.53 2.13 9.02
N SER A 103 3.01 2.11 10.28
CA SER A 103 2.27 2.63 11.44
C SER A 103 2.15 4.16 11.48
N ASP A 104 2.93 4.89 10.69
CA ASP A 104 2.83 6.35 10.60
C ASP A 104 1.65 6.79 9.72
N ILE A 105 1.03 5.85 9.00
CA ILE A 105 -0.12 6.11 8.16
C ILE A 105 -1.38 6.10 9.04
N SER A 106 -1.85 7.29 9.41
CA SER A 106 -2.90 7.48 10.42
C SER A 106 -4.29 6.94 10.04
N ASP A 107 -4.58 6.76 8.74
CA ASP A 107 -5.83 6.16 8.29
C ASP A 107 -5.81 4.62 8.36
N VAL A 108 -4.65 4.03 8.70
CA VAL A 108 -4.48 2.60 8.86
C VAL A 108 -4.24 2.22 10.32
N THR A 109 -5.32 2.00 11.06
CA THR A 109 -5.26 1.40 12.40
C THR A 109 -5.05 -0.11 12.27
N LEU A 110 -3.80 -0.56 12.17
CA LEU A 110 -3.49 -1.99 12.20
C LEU A 110 -3.63 -2.55 13.62
N THR A 111 -4.71 -3.29 13.88
CA THR A 111 -4.67 -4.25 14.99
C THR A 111 -3.99 -5.51 14.45
N HIS A 112 -2.71 -5.74 14.77
CA HIS A 112 -1.83 -6.77 14.18
C HIS A 112 -2.24 -8.25 14.43
N ALA A 113 -3.52 -8.60 14.37
CA ALA A 113 -3.98 -9.98 14.44
C ALA A 113 -3.60 -10.75 13.17
N LYS A 114 -3.34 -12.06 13.32
CA LYS A 114 -3.00 -12.93 12.20
C LYS A 114 -4.14 -12.99 11.17
N GLY A 115 -3.78 -13.00 9.89
CA GLY A 115 -4.71 -13.23 8.78
C GLY A 115 -5.51 -12.01 8.32
N LYS A 116 -5.25 -10.82 8.85
CA LYS A 116 -5.88 -9.59 8.37
C LYS A 116 -5.41 -9.20 6.98
N ILE A 117 -6.30 -8.57 6.22
CA ILE A 117 -6.05 -8.06 4.88
C ILE A 117 -6.33 -6.56 4.89
N LEU A 118 -5.45 -5.78 4.26
CA LEU A 118 -5.71 -4.38 3.98
C LEU A 118 -6.40 -4.23 2.63
N VAL A 119 -7.52 -3.53 2.62
CA VAL A 119 -8.37 -3.35 1.45
C VAL A 119 -8.68 -1.88 1.27
N SER A 120 -8.68 -1.39 0.03
CA SER A 120 -9.20 -0.06 -0.25
C SER A 120 -10.72 -0.09 -0.39
N ASN A 121 -11.43 0.84 0.27
CA ASN A 121 -12.87 1.01 0.10
C ASN A 121 -13.24 2.11 -0.92
N GLY A 122 -12.27 2.51 -1.75
CA GLY A 122 -12.40 3.61 -2.71
C GLY A 122 -12.04 5.00 -2.16
N THR A 123 -11.95 5.16 -0.83
CA THR A 123 -11.55 6.43 -0.18
C THR A 123 -10.35 6.24 0.74
N ASN A 124 -10.39 5.22 1.60
CA ASN A 124 -9.35 4.91 2.60
C ASN A 124 -8.86 3.48 2.45
N LEU A 125 -7.72 3.16 3.07
CA LEU A 125 -7.32 1.79 3.36
C LEU A 125 -7.97 1.34 4.67
N VAL A 126 -8.69 0.23 4.64
CA VAL A 126 -9.39 -0.34 5.79
C VAL A 126 -8.96 -1.79 6.04
N GLU A 127 -9.10 -2.25 7.27
CA GLU A 127 -8.87 -3.65 7.62
C GLU A 127 -10.09 -4.51 7.28
N LEU A 128 -9.85 -5.61 6.57
CA LEU A 128 -10.74 -6.76 6.49
C LEU A 128 -10.19 -7.86 7.41
N ASN A 129 -10.97 -8.25 8.41
CA ASN A 129 -10.61 -9.35 9.31
C ASN A 129 -10.49 -10.67 8.53
N VAL A 130 -9.72 -11.62 9.07
CA VAL A 130 -9.65 -12.98 8.53
C VAL A 130 -11.05 -13.63 8.56
N GLY A 131 -11.37 -14.39 7.52
CA GLY A 131 -12.59 -15.19 7.46
C GLY A 131 -12.56 -16.37 8.45
N THR A 132 -13.72 -16.98 8.67
CA THR A 132 -13.85 -18.26 9.36
C THR A 132 -13.50 -19.43 8.44
N ASP A 133 -13.23 -20.59 9.02
CA ASP A 133 -13.00 -21.82 8.25
C ASP A 133 -14.14 -22.08 7.25
N GLY A 134 -13.76 -22.56 6.06
CA GLY A 134 -14.70 -22.81 4.96
C GLY A 134 -15.13 -21.56 4.19
N GLN A 135 -14.57 -20.38 4.48
CA GLN A 135 -14.77 -19.18 3.66
C GLN A 135 -13.70 -19.02 2.58
N VAL A 136 -14.09 -18.40 1.47
CA VAL A 136 -13.20 -17.96 0.39
C VAL A 136 -13.35 -16.45 0.18
N LEU A 137 -12.26 -15.79 -0.18
CA LEU A 137 -12.28 -14.37 -0.50
C LEU A 137 -12.83 -14.21 -1.91
N THR A 138 -13.97 -13.55 -2.04
CA THR A 138 -14.65 -13.33 -3.32
C THR A 138 -14.62 -11.86 -3.70
N ALA A 139 -14.55 -11.59 -4.99
CA ALA A 139 -14.88 -10.26 -5.51
C ALA A 139 -16.39 -10.06 -5.42
N ASN A 140 -16.82 -8.97 -4.79
CA ASN A 140 -18.23 -8.57 -4.74
C ASN A 140 -18.30 -7.05 -4.89
N SER A 141 -18.75 -6.59 -6.06
CA SER A 141 -18.90 -5.15 -6.36
C SER A 141 -19.96 -4.44 -5.52
N ALA A 142 -20.87 -5.20 -4.87
CA ALA A 142 -21.84 -4.66 -3.92
C ALA A 142 -21.29 -4.58 -2.49
N ALA A 143 -20.18 -5.26 -2.17
CA ALA A 143 -19.53 -5.15 -0.88
C ALA A 143 -18.82 -3.78 -0.76
N PRO A 144 -18.82 -3.12 0.42
CA PRO A 144 -18.19 -1.81 0.61
C PRO A 144 -16.71 -1.75 0.25
N ASN A 145 -16.03 -2.89 0.33
CA ASN A 145 -14.60 -3.03 0.06
C ASN A 145 -14.30 -3.68 -1.30
N GLY A 146 -15.32 -3.89 -2.15
CA GLY A 146 -15.19 -4.57 -3.45
C GLY A 146 -14.88 -6.07 -3.38
N ILE A 147 -14.55 -6.58 -2.19
CA ILE A 147 -14.30 -7.98 -1.87
C ILE A 147 -14.93 -8.31 -0.51
N GLU A 148 -15.26 -9.57 -0.29
CA GLU A 148 -15.78 -10.07 0.98
C GLU A 148 -15.40 -11.54 1.21
N TRP A 149 -15.49 -12.00 2.45
CA TRP A 149 -15.45 -13.43 2.75
C TRP A 149 -16.83 -14.03 2.53
N ALA A 150 -16.95 -14.93 1.56
CA ALA A 150 -18.15 -15.70 1.32
C ALA A 150 -17.94 -17.15 1.75
N ALA A 151 -19.02 -17.87 2.05
CA ALA A 151 -18.93 -19.31 2.18
C ALA A 151 -18.35 -19.90 0.88
N ALA A 152 -17.36 -20.79 1.00
CA ALA A 152 -16.94 -21.57 -0.14
C ALA A 152 -18.18 -22.27 -0.69
N SER A 153 -18.41 -22.14 -2.00
CA SER A 153 -19.41 -22.97 -2.66
C SER A 153 -19.09 -24.42 -2.29
N ALA A 154 -20.04 -25.11 -1.66
CA ALA A 154 -19.94 -26.56 -1.56
C ALA A 154 -19.67 -27.08 -2.98
N ALA A 155 -18.82 -28.11 -3.12
CA ALA A 155 -18.68 -28.78 -4.42
C ALA A 155 -20.11 -29.04 -4.91
N GLY A 156 -20.47 -28.37 -6.01
CA GLY A 156 -21.83 -28.35 -6.51
C GLY A 156 -22.27 -29.73 -6.95
N SER A 157 -23.43 -29.82 -7.59
CA SER A 157 -23.73 -31.02 -8.34
C SER A 157 -22.63 -31.20 -9.39
N ILE A 158 -22.23 -32.44 -9.69
CA ILE A 158 -21.33 -32.67 -10.83
C ILE A 158 -21.93 -32.16 -12.14
N ASP A 159 -23.26 -32.04 -12.19
CA ASP A 159 -24.07 -31.43 -13.25
C ASP A 159 -23.83 -29.93 -13.45
N ASP A 160 -23.19 -29.26 -12.49
CA ASP A 160 -22.82 -27.85 -12.63
C ASP A 160 -21.60 -27.67 -13.56
N LEU A 161 -20.90 -28.77 -13.90
CA LEU A 161 -19.86 -28.77 -14.90
C LEU A 161 -20.50 -28.68 -16.30
N SER A 162 -20.03 -27.75 -17.12
CA SER A 162 -20.61 -27.46 -18.45
C SER A 162 -20.52 -28.61 -19.46
N ASP A 163 -19.76 -29.64 -19.14
CA ASP A 163 -19.54 -30.85 -19.93
C ASP A 163 -20.21 -32.09 -19.33
N VAL A 164 -21.04 -31.95 -18.30
CA VAL A 164 -21.72 -33.07 -17.62
C VAL A 164 -23.24 -32.88 -17.69
N ASP A 165 -23.95 -33.95 -18.07
CA ASP A 165 -25.41 -34.01 -18.05
C ASP A 165 -25.89 -35.27 -17.31
N THR A 166 -26.35 -35.04 -16.09
CA THR A 166 -27.04 -35.96 -15.18
C THR A 166 -28.50 -35.57 -14.98
N SER A 167 -28.99 -34.52 -15.64
CA SER A 167 -30.37 -34.03 -15.51
C SER A 167 -31.31 -34.65 -16.53
N THR A 168 -30.86 -34.84 -17.79
CA THR A 168 -31.68 -35.49 -18.83
C THR A 168 -31.90 -36.97 -18.53
N THR A 169 -30.88 -37.63 -17.98
CA THR A 169 -30.96 -39.01 -17.48
C THR A 169 -30.44 -39.04 -16.05
N PRO A 170 -31.31 -38.96 -15.02
CA PRO A 170 -30.87 -39.00 -13.64
C PRO A 170 -30.17 -40.33 -13.27
N PRO A 171 -29.00 -40.28 -12.62
CA PRO A 171 -28.26 -41.48 -12.24
C PRO A 171 -28.99 -42.28 -11.18
N VAL A 172 -29.15 -43.58 -11.43
CA VAL A 172 -29.58 -44.56 -10.43
C VAL A 172 -28.36 -45.24 -9.79
N LYS A 173 -28.58 -46.02 -8.73
CA LYS A 173 -27.52 -46.80 -8.09
C LYS A 173 -26.79 -47.66 -9.13
N GLY A 174 -25.47 -47.50 -9.22
CA GLY A 174 -24.62 -48.24 -10.16
C GLY A 174 -24.51 -47.62 -11.56
N ALA A 175 -25.10 -46.45 -11.79
CA ALA A 175 -24.89 -45.70 -13.02
C ALA A 175 -23.42 -45.27 -13.19
N LEU A 176 -23.01 -45.12 -14.44
CA LEU A 176 -21.69 -44.64 -14.85
C LEU A 176 -21.87 -43.39 -15.71
N LEU A 177 -20.86 -42.51 -15.73
CA LEU A 177 -20.78 -41.46 -16.75
C LEU A 177 -20.02 -41.98 -17.97
N ALA A 178 -20.57 -41.74 -19.16
CA ALA A 178 -19.95 -42.06 -20.43
C ALA A 178 -20.05 -40.85 -21.35
N HIS A 179 -18.95 -40.49 -22.01
CA HIS A 179 -18.92 -39.33 -22.90
C HIS A 179 -19.57 -39.68 -24.25
N ASP A 180 -20.57 -38.91 -24.68
CA ASP A 180 -21.33 -39.15 -25.91
C ASP A 180 -20.78 -38.44 -27.16
N GLY A 181 -19.63 -37.79 -27.01
CA GLY A 181 -19.01 -36.96 -28.03
C GLY A 181 -19.32 -35.47 -27.86
N THR A 182 -20.26 -35.10 -26.99
CA THR A 182 -20.59 -33.71 -26.65
C THR A 182 -20.51 -33.43 -25.15
N GLN A 183 -21.02 -34.35 -24.32
CA GLN A 183 -21.10 -34.24 -22.87
C GLN A 183 -20.83 -35.62 -22.23
N TRP A 184 -20.47 -35.61 -20.95
CA TRP A 184 -20.56 -36.77 -20.07
C TRP A 184 -22.02 -37.01 -19.71
N VAL A 185 -22.62 -38.06 -20.25
CA VAL A 185 -24.01 -38.43 -19.99
C VAL A 185 -24.11 -39.63 -19.07
N THR A 186 -25.21 -39.72 -18.34
CA THR A 186 -25.49 -40.87 -17.46
C THR A 186 -25.85 -42.11 -18.26
N ASN A 187 -25.06 -43.17 -18.08
CA ASN A 187 -25.37 -44.54 -18.51
C ASN A 187 -25.85 -45.35 -17.29
N ASN A 188 -27.16 -45.51 -17.15
CA ASN A 188 -27.75 -46.26 -16.06
C ASN A 188 -27.31 -47.73 -16.07
N VAL A 189 -27.32 -48.34 -14.88
CA VAL A 189 -26.99 -49.76 -14.72
C VAL A 189 -27.94 -50.64 -15.55
N GLY A 190 -27.39 -51.70 -16.13
CA GLY A 190 -28.17 -52.72 -16.85
C GLY A 190 -29.00 -53.59 -15.90
N THR A 191 -29.68 -54.57 -16.46
CA THR A 191 -30.39 -55.61 -15.70
C THR A 191 -29.44 -56.74 -15.30
N ASP A 192 -29.88 -57.57 -14.35
CA ASP A 192 -29.16 -58.78 -13.96
C ASP A 192 -28.86 -59.67 -15.17
N GLY A 193 -27.65 -60.22 -15.22
CA GLY A 193 -27.18 -61.06 -16.33
C GLY A 193 -26.61 -60.28 -17.52
N GLN A 194 -26.54 -58.94 -17.45
CA GLN A 194 -25.93 -58.12 -18.49
C GLN A 194 -24.47 -57.75 -18.19
N VAL A 195 -23.69 -57.61 -19.25
CA VAL A 195 -22.32 -57.07 -19.26
C VAL A 195 -22.27 -55.77 -20.05
N LEU A 196 -21.53 -54.79 -19.53
CA LEU A 196 -21.27 -53.54 -20.25
C LEU A 196 -20.13 -53.78 -21.23
N THR A 197 -20.38 -53.55 -22.51
CA THR A 197 -19.39 -53.69 -23.58
C THR A 197 -19.19 -52.38 -24.31
N ALA A 198 -18.02 -52.21 -24.93
CA ALA A 198 -17.82 -51.11 -25.87
C ALA A 198 -18.74 -51.32 -27.09
N SER A 199 -19.45 -50.26 -27.48
CA SER A 199 -20.42 -50.28 -28.58
C SER A 199 -20.27 -49.01 -29.41
N ALA A 200 -19.73 -49.14 -30.62
CA ALA A 200 -19.67 -48.03 -31.57
C ALA A 200 -21.06 -47.63 -32.11
N ALA A 201 -22.09 -48.45 -31.88
CA ALA A 201 -23.47 -48.16 -32.26
C ALA A 201 -24.20 -47.31 -31.21
N SER A 202 -23.72 -47.29 -29.95
CA SER A 202 -24.27 -46.45 -28.89
C SER A 202 -23.68 -45.04 -28.96
N ALA A 203 -24.52 -44.02 -28.76
CA ALA A 203 -24.07 -42.63 -28.75
C ALA A 203 -22.98 -42.36 -27.70
N ASN A 204 -23.05 -43.01 -26.54
CA ASN A 204 -22.08 -42.92 -25.45
C ASN A 204 -20.94 -43.96 -25.51
N GLY A 205 -20.79 -44.67 -26.63
CA GLY A 205 -19.70 -45.63 -26.85
C GLY A 205 -19.78 -46.94 -26.05
N VAL A 206 -20.82 -47.14 -25.24
CA VAL A 206 -21.00 -48.35 -24.41
C VAL A 206 -22.44 -48.87 -24.47
N ALA A 207 -22.63 -50.18 -24.33
CA ALA A 207 -23.95 -50.81 -24.28
C ALA A 207 -23.97 -52.00 -23.33
N TRP A 208 -25.07 -52.14 -22.59
CA TRP A 208 -25.37 -53.38 -21.87
C TRP A 208 -25.87 -54.43 -22.86
N GLY A 209 -25.32 -55.63 -22.77
CA GLY A 209 -25.77 -56.80 -23.52
C GLY A 209 -25.80 -58.02 -22.63
N ASP A 210 -26.63 -59.00 -22.98
CA ASP A 210 -26.68 -60.26 -22.26
C ASP A 210 -25.31 -60.95 -22.34
N VAL A 211 -24.93 -61.65 -21.27
CA VAL A 211 -23.78 -62.56 -21.34
C VAL A 211 -24.08 -63.59 -22.41
N VAL A 212 -23.34 -63.56 -23.52
CA VAL A 212 -23.40 -64.62 -24.51
C VAL A 212 -22.94 -65.88 -23.81
N ASP A 213 -23.86 -66.83 -23.60
CA ASP A 213 -23.51 -68.12 -23.04
C ASP A 213 -22.40 -68.72 -23.91
N ASP A 214 -21.30 -69.15 -23.28
CA ASP A 214 -20.11 -69.70 -23.96
C ASP A 214 -20.47 -70.92 -24.83
N ASP A 215 -21.66 -71.48 -24.63
CA ASP A 215 -22.27 -72.52 -25.45
C ASP A 215 -22.44 -72.14 -26.94
N ALA A 216 -22.50 -70.86 -27.30
CA ALA A 216 -22.47 -70.42 -28.71
C ALA A 216 -21.06 -70.43 -29.34
N ARG A 217 -20.00 -70.59 -28.53
CA ARG A 217 -18.59 -70.68 -28.95
C ARG A 217 -18.00 -72.09 -28.82
N LYS A 218 -18.82 -73.14 -28.79
CA LYS A 218 -18.32 -74.52 -28.93
C LYS A 218 -17.58 -74.66 -30.26
N LEU A 219 -16.26 -74.50 -30.19
CA LEU A 219 -15.32 -74.74 -31.26
C LEU A 219 -15.52 -76.19 -31.69
N ALA A 220 -16.11 -76.42 -32.86
CA ALA A 220 -16.18 -77.75 -33.45
C ALA A 220 -14.74 -78.19 -33.75
N ILE A 221 -14.11 -78.91 -32.83
CA ILE A 221 -12.89 -79.66 -33.12
C ILE A 221 -13.35 -80.83 -33.99
N ILE A 222 -13.31 -80.62 -35.31
CA ILE A 222 -13.55 -81.68 -36.28
C ILE A 222 -12.27 -82.54 -36.27
N GLY A 223 -12.38 -83.72 -35.65
CA GLY A 223 -11.33 -84.74 -35.70
C GLY A 223 -11.07 -85.20 -37.14
N TRP A 224 -9.80 -85.45 -37.43
CA TRP A 224 -9.26 -85.88 -38.72
C TRP A 224 -9.81 -87.24 -39.18
#